data_AF-A0A7V4AYI4-F1
#
_entry.id   AF-A0A7V4AYI4-F1
#
_cell.length_a   1.000
_cell.length_b   1.000
_cell.length_c   1.000
_cell.angle_alpha   90.00
_cell.angle_beta   90.00
_cell.angle_gamma   90.00
#
_symmetry.space_group_name_H-M   'P 1'
#
loop_
_entity.id
_entity.type
_entity.pdbx_description
1 polymer ?
#
loop_
_entity_poly.entity_id
_entity_poly.type
_entity_poly.pdbx_seq_one_letter_code
_entity_poly.pdbx_strand_id
1 'polypeptide(L)'
;MCPSLALIGSLCRRTWRDRPSSASREGSDMCRIRNRNGQSVTIFVIMIVILGGIVALAFDMGRGYLQKADMQSAADAAALAGARELPYTSAAADAALDYAARNGFAHGQDGVVISTFPHASVPSWYVVELSKPSQHLLAPLIGRFSAPVSVYAVAEFNTYVPLDISGGGVYGANGVMTLSVFGPYAYYSYGDALSPRWLNNGSPNPDHKPNGYDFMINVPSNYYSINGTNEMRVEIFDPDTWNNGGNDAYPGVRIDEIRSAPASPHPQPANIRNTTVYSLYAPDSTPGDFTDDVLIAQAVYGPDTGSLTDMKWVTPQGFEFSVSDYGIGNYRLNVNSTDGSSENGFNLRAGPPSAAFNPANGTAITANGALPINFNNSGTVTVNLGFVPAEAAGMKIHVNKFDTDVGAKYVQYACDTLGGTWSGALSSNGTWKEDTITIPSEYSGGNWSATYYAGLQDTSVWTMWFEGVVDGMPGFVRLVK
;
A
#
# COMPACT_ATOMS: atom_id res chain seq x y z
N MET A 1 33.39 15.91 -40.50
CA MET A 1 34.56 16.11 -41.39
C MET A 1 34.58 14.95 -42.38
N CYS A 2 34.20 15.19 -43.62
CA CYS A 2 34.58 14.34 -44.76
C CYS A 2 34.59 15.24 -46.02
N PRO A 3 35.59 15.16 -46.91
CA PRO A 3 35.96 16.28 -47.76
C PRO A 3 35.77 16.04 -49.27
N SER A 4 35.93 17.14 -50.02
CA SER A 4 36.68 17.26 -51.28
C SER A 4 36.09 16.72 -52.60
N LEU A 5 35.71 17.70 -53.44
CA LEU A 5 35.73 17.66 -54.91
C LEU A 5 37.16 17.50 -55.48
N ALA A 6 37.25 16.88 -56.67
CA ALA A 6 38.23 17.08 -57.78
C ALA A 6 38.15 15.83 -58.71
N LEU A 7 38.33 15.81 -60.05
CA LEU A 7 38.75 16.74 -61.10
C LEU A 7 38.58 16.02 -62.47
N ILE A 8 38.22 16.76 -63.54
CA ILE A 8 38.80 16.79 -64.92
C ILE A 8 38.77 15.58 -65.90
N GLY A 9 38.47 15.90 -67.18
CA GLY A 9 39.11 15.32 -68.38
C GLY A 9 38.14 15.00 -69.55
N SER A 10 37.75 15.93 -70.43
CA SER A 10 38.42 16.42 -71.66
C SER A 10 38.25 15.58 -72.95
N LEU A 11 37.64 16.23 -73.96
CA LEU A 11 37.93 16.23 -75.42
C LEU A 11 37.65 14.99 -76.30
N CYS A 12 36.93 15.22 -77.43
CA CYS A 12 37.33 14.97 -78.85
C CYS A 12 36.06 14.81 -79.74
N ARG A 13 35.59 15.81 -80.49
CA ARG A 13 35.96 16.29 -81.85
C ARG A 13 35.23 15.56 -83.01
N ARG A 14 34.38 16.32 -83.73
CA ARG A 14 33.99 16.27 -85.18
C ARG A 14 33.35 14.96 -85.69
N THR A 15 32.29 14.98 -86.50
CA THR A 15 32.31 15.51 -87.87
C THR A 15 30.91 15.85 -88.40
N TRP A 16 30.90 16.87 -89.25
CA TRP A 16 29.80 17.31 -90.11
C TRP A 16 29.64 16.40 -91.33
N ARG A 17 28.40 16.21 -91.81
CA ARG A 17 28.06 15.82 -93.18
C ARG A 17 26.77 16.53 -93.63
N ASP A 18 26.92 17.49 -94.55
CA ASP A 18 26.20 17.66 -95.84
C ASP A 18 24.95 16.78 -96.06
N ARG A 19 23.77 17.22 -96.54
CA ARG A 19 23.29 18.20 -97.55
C ARG A 19 21.73 18.03 -97.62
N PRO A 20 20.93 18.65 -98.52
CA PRO A 20 20.96 19.97 -99.17
C PRO A 20 19.61 20.73 -99.00
N SER A 21 19.59 21.98 -99.48
CA SER A 21 18.42 22.84 -99.65
C SER A 21 17.45 22.37 -100.74
N SER A 22 16.14 22.39 -100.48
CA SER A 22 15.13 22.70 -101.50
C SER A 22 13.87 23.26 -100.83
N ALA A 23 13.34 24.33 -101.43
CA ALA A 23 12.13 25.03 -101.01
C ALA A 23 10.89 24.37 -101.63
N SER A 24 9.82 24.17 -100.85
CA SER A 24 8.44 24.24 -101.35
C SER A 24 7.39 24.12 -100.23
N ARG A 25 6.59 25.18 -100.12
CA ARG A 25 5.12 25.21 -99.95
C ARG A 25 4.46 24.54 -98.72
N GLU A 26 3.75 25.41 -97.99
CA GLU A 26 2.48 25.23 -97.28
C GLU A 26 1.98 23.80 -97.03
N GLY A 27 1.88 23.47 -95.74
CA GLY A 27 1.10 22.37 -95.21
C GLY A 27 0.93 22.59 -93.71
N SER A 28 -0.22 23.12 -93.33
CA SER A 28 -0.66 23.30 -91.96
C SER A 28 -0.62 21.97 -91.19
N ASP A 29 0.31 21.83 -90.25
CA ASP A 29 0.17 20.85 -89.17
C ASP A 29 0.50 21.51 -87.83
N MET A 30 -0.58 21.93 -87.20
CA MET A 30 -0.66 22.36 -85.83
C MET A 30 -0.25 21.20 -84.92
N CYS A 31 1.05 21.09 -84.62
CA CYS A 31 1.53 20.21 -83.57
C CYS A 31 1.06 20.79 -82.23
N ARG A 32 -0.15 20.39 -81.82
CA ARG A 32 -0.67 20.56 -80.47
C ARG A 32 0.38 19.97 -79.51
N ILE A 33 1.13 20.84 -78.84
CA ILE A 33 1.74 20.50 -77.55
C ILE A 33 0.55 20.20 -76.63
N ARG A 34 0.23 18.91 -76.52
CA ARG A 34 -0.83 18.40 -75.65
C ARG A 34 -0.35 18.62 -74.22
N ASN A 35 -0.74 19.76 -73.66
CA ASN A 35 -0.51 20.13 -72.26
C ASN A 35 -0.91 18.97 -71.35
N ARG A 36 0.06 18.27 -70.77
CA ARG A 36 -0.14 17.28 -69.70
C ARG A 36 -0.21 17.98 -68.34
N ASN A 37 -1.03 19.02 -68.20
CA ASN A 37 -1.06 19.85 -66.99
C ASN A 37 -2.19 19.47 -66.00
N GLY A 38 -2.93 18.40 -66.26
CA GLY A 38 -4.01 17.93 -65.37
C GLY A 38 -3.64 16.77 -64.43
N GLN A 39 -2.61 15.99 -64.76
CA GLN A 39 -2.32 14.73 -64.04
C GLN A 39 -1.74 14.97 -62.64
N SER A 40 -0.90 16.00 -62.47
CA SER A 40 -0.32 16.34 -61.17
C SER A 40 -1.36 16.80 -60.16
N VAL A 41 -2.40 17.51 -60.62
CA VAL A 41 -3.53 17.94 -59.77
C VAL A 41 -4.34 16.74 -59.31
N THR A 42 -4.60 15.77 -60.19
CA THR A 42 -5.31 14.54 -59.84
C THR A 42 -4.57 13.72 -58.78
N ILE A 43 -3.25 13.52 -58.95
CA ILE A 43 -2.43 12.79 -57.96
C ILE A 43 -2.39 13.54 -56.64
N PHE A 44 -2.27 14.87 -56.66
CA PHE A 44 -2.27 15.70 -55.45
C PHE A 44 -3.57 15.58 -54.66
N VAL A 45 -4.73 15.64 -55.32
CA VAL A 45 -6.04 15.47 -54.67
C VAL A 45 -6.17 14.08 -54.05
N ILE A 46 -5.74 13.04 -54.76
CA ILE A 46 -5.75 11.66 -54.24
C ILE A 46 -4.84 11.54 -53.00
N MET A 47 -3.65 12.15 -53.03
CA MET A 47 -2.72 12.12 -51.90
C MET A 47 -3.27 12.83 -50.67
N ILE A 48 -3.95 13.97 -50.81
CA ILE A 48 -4.62 14.65 -49.69
C ILE A 48 -5.68 13.75 -49.06
N VAL A 49 -6.48 13.06 -49.88
CA VAL A 49 -7.51 12.14 -49.37
C VAL A 49 -6.88 10.96 -48.62
N ILE A 50 -5.79 10.38 -49.15
CA ILE A 50 -5.07 9.29 -48.47
C ILE A 50 -4.46 9.77 -47.15
N LEU A 51 -3.78 10.91 -47.15
CA LEU A 51 -3.18 11.48 -45.94
C LEU A 51 -4.25 11.83 -44.90
N GLY A 52 -5.37 12.42 -45.32
CA GLY A 52 -6.52 12.67 -44.46
C GLY A 52 -7.11 11.38 -43.87
N GLY A 53 -7.18 10.32 -44.67
CA GLY A 53 -7.59 8.99 -44.21
C GLY A 53 -6.63 8.39 -43.17
N ILE A 54 -5.32 8.56 -43.33
CA ILE A 54 -4.34 8.09 -42.34
C ILE A 54 -4.49 8.87 -41.02
N VAL A 55 -4.63 10.20 -41.09
CA VAL A 55 -4.80 11.05 -39.91
C VAL A 55 -6.07 10.66 -39.14
N ALA A 56 -7.20 10.54 -39.82
CA ALA A 56 -8.45 10.23 -39.13
C ALA A 56 -8.50 8.78 -38.61
N LEU A 57 -7.77 7.83 -39.22
CA LEU A 57 -7.56 6.48 -38.64
C LEU A 57 -6.72 6.55 -37.36
N ALA A 58 -5.65 7.36 -37.36
CA ALA A 58 -4.83 7.56 -36.17
C ALA A 58 -5.64 8.20 -35.03
N PHE A 59 -6.54 9.13 -35.33
CA PHE A 59 -7.47 9.69 -34.35
C PHE A 59 -8.45 8.64 -33.80
N ASP A 60 -9.01 7.79 -34.64
CA ASP A 60 -9.93 6.72 -34.20
C ASP A 60 -9.25 5.73 -33.26
N MET A 61 -8.04 5.30 -33.59
CA MET A 61 -7.24 4.42 -32.74
C MET A 61 -6.83 5.12 -31.44
N GLY A 62 -6.37 6.37 -31.53
CA GLY A 62 -5.95 7.16 -30.37
C GLY A 62 -7.08 7.37 -29.37
N ARG A 63 -8.27 7.76 -29.86
CA ARG A 63 -9.45 7.96 -29.01
C ARG A 63 -9.89 6.64 -28.36
N GLY A 64 -9.93 5.55 -29.12
CA GLY A 64 -10.31 4.23 -28.58
C GLY A 64 -9.33 3.73 -27.52
N TYR A 65 -8.03 3.96 -27.72
CA TYR A 65 -6.99 3.59 -26.76
C TYR A 65 -7.08 4.41 -25.47
N LEU A 66 -7.20 5.73 -25.56
CA LEU A 66 -7.36 6.60 -24.39
C LEU A 66 -8.63 6.25 -23.61
N GLN A 67 -9.75 6.09 -24.31
CA GLN A 67 -11.00 5.66 -23.68
C GLN A 67 -10.84 4.33 -22.95
N LYS A 68 -10.15 3.35 -23.55
CA LYS A 68 -9.89 2.06 -22.89
C LYS A 68 -9.03 2.20 -21.64
N ALA A 69 -8.00 3.05 -21.68
CA ALA A 69 -7.14 3.30 -20.52
C ALA A 69 -7.92 3.94 -19.37
N ASP A 70 -8.69 4.99 -19.65
CA ASP A 70 -9.54 5.66 -18.66
C ASP A 70 -10.58 4.70 -18.06
N MET A 71 -11.20 3.88 -18.92
CA MET A 71 -12.14 2.84 -18.50
C MET A 71 -11.47 1.79 -17.59
N GLN A 72 -10.24 1.36 -17.91
CA GLN A 72 -9.53 0.38 -17.08
C GLN A 72 -9.23 0.96 -15.69
N SER A 73 -8.74 2.20 -15.62
CA SER A 73 -8.50 2.86 -14.33
C SER A 73 -9.78 3.00 -13.50
N ALA A 74 -10.92 3.30 -14.15
CA ALA A 74 -12.22 3.35 -13.48
C ALA A 74 -12.68 1.95 -13.00
N ALA A 75 -12.49 0.92 -13.80
CA ALA A 75 -12.83 -0.46 -13.44
C ALA A 75 -11.96 -0.99 -12.30
N ASP A 76 -10.65 -0.70 -12.30
CA ASP A 76 -9.71 -1.07 -11.24
C ASP A 76 -10.09 -0.40 -9.91
N ALA A 77 -10.39 0.91 -9.93
CA ALA A 77 -10.86 1.64 -8.76
C ALA A 77 -12.20 1.10 -8.23
N ALA A 78 -13.15 0.82 -9.13
CA ALA A 78 -14.44 0.24 -8.79
C ALA A 78 -14.31 -1.17 -8.20
N ALA A 79 -13.41 -2.00 -8.74
CA ALA A 79 -13.15 -3.35 -8.22
C ALA A 79 -12.56 -3.29 -6.82
N LEU A 80 -11.55 -2.44 -6.58
CA LEU A 80 -10.95 -2.25 -5.25
C LEU A 80 -11.97 -1.77 -4.22
N ALA A 81 -12.82 -0.80 -4.59
CA ALA A 81 -13.89 -0.30 -3.73
C ALA A 81 -14.92 -1.40 -3.43
N GLY A 82 -15.38 -2.14 -4.43
CA GLY A 82 -16.34 -3.23 -4.22
C GLY A 82 -15.76 -4.38 -3.38
N ALA A 83 -14.49 -4.74 -3.59
CA ALA A 83 -13.82 -5.76 -2.77
C ALA A 83 -13.71 -5.34 -1.30
N ARG A 84 -13.60 -4.04 -0.99
CA ARG A 84 -13.47 -3.54 0.38
C ARG A 84 -14.70 -3.83 1.24
N GLU A 85 -15.86 -3.87 0.60
CA GLU A 85 -17.16 -4.08 1.25
C GLU A 85 -17.53 -5.58 1.38
N LEU A 86 -16.68 -6.50 0.93
CA LEU A 86 -16.95 -7.92 1.12
C LEU A 86 -16.98 -8.27 2.64
N PRO A 87 -17.90 -9.14 3.08
CA PRO A 87 -18.79 -10.00 2.29
C PRO A 87 -20.15 -9.38 1.94
N TYR A 88 -20.37 -8.09 2.22
CA TYR A 88 -21.65 -7.39 2.02
C TYR A 88 -21.88 -7.02 0.55
N THR A 89 -22.35 -7.99 -0.25
CA THR A 89 -22.48 -7.86 -1.72
C THR A 89 -23.29 -6.66 -2.22
N SER A 90 -24.31 -6.20 -1.48
CA SER A 90 -25.07 -4.99 -1.83
C SER A 90 -24.24 -3.72 -1.66
N ALA A 91 -23.57 -3.57 -0.51
CA ALA A 91 -22.66 -2.45 -0.27
C ALA A 91 -21.50 -2.46 -1.27
N ALA A 92 -20.97 -3.63 -1.60
CA ALA A 92 -19.93 -3.80 -2.62
C ALA A 92 -20.37 -3.30 -4.00
N ALA A 93 -21.61 -3.57 -4.40
CA ALA A 93 -22.15 -3.07 -5.67
C ALA A 93 -22.31 -1.55 -5.66
N ASP A 94 -22.85 -1.00 -4.57
CA ASP A 94 -23.03 0.44 -4.42
C ASP A 94 -21.66 1.18 -4.43
N ALA A 95 -20.67 0.68 -3.70
CA ALA A 95 -19.31 1.23 -3.68
C ALA A 95 -18.63 1.16 -5.05
N ALA A 96 -18.73 0.02 -5.76
CA ALA A 96 -18.15 -0.12 -7.09
C ALA A 96 -18.78 0.85 -8.10
N LEU A 97 -20.10 1.04 -8.07
CA LEU A 97 -20.80 1.98 -8.93
C LEU A 97 -20.46 3.43 -8.61
N ASP A 98 -20.36 3.80 -7.33
CA ASP A 98 -19.95 5.14 -6.90
C ASP A 98 -18.52 5.46 -7.35
N TYR A 99 -17.57 4.54 -7.14
CA TYR A 99 -16.18 4.76 -7.58
C TYR A 99 -16.05 4.81 -9.11
N ALA A 100 -16.80 4.01 -9.86
CA ALA A 100 -16.83 4.14 -11.33
C ALA A 100 -17.39 5.50 -11.78
N ALA A 101 -18.45 5.99 -11.12
CA ALA A 101 -19.04 7.30 -11.40
C ALA A 101 -18.07 8.45 -11.07
N ARG A 102 -17.37 8.39 -9.93
CA ARG A 102 -16.30 9.35 -9.55
C ARG A 102 -15.16 9.38 -10.57
N ASN A 103 -14.92 8.29 -11.29
CA ASN A 103 -13.95 8.20 -12.39
C ASN A 103 -14.55 8.53 -13.77
N GLY A 104 -15.76 9.11 -13.84
CA GLY A 104 -16.37 9.59 -15.08
C GLY A 104 -17.17 8.54 -15.87
N PHE A 105 -17.41 7.37 -15.28
CA PHE A 105 -18.19 6.28 -15.90
C PHE A 105 -19.38 5.91 -15.03
N ALA A 106 -20.40 6.77 -15.01
CA ALA A 106 -21.64 6.47 -14.30
C ALA A 106 -22.51 5.46 -15.08
N HIS A 107 -22.98 4.41 -14.40
CA HIS A 107 -23.84 3.41 -15.01
C HIS A 107 -25.12 4.03 -15.60
N GLY A 108 -25.50 3.63 -16.82
CA GLY A 108 -26.70 4.11 -17.51
C GLY A 108 -26.57 5.49 -18.16
N GLN A 109 -25.41 6.16 -18.02
CA GLN A 109 -25.13 7.45 -18.66
C GLN A 109 -24.22 7.26 -19.88
N ASP A 110 -24.43 8.01 -20.97
CA ASP A 110 -23.60 7.97 -22.19
C ASP A 110 -23.35 6.55 -22.77
N GLY A 111 -24.31 5.64 -22.58
CA GLY A 111 -24.19 4.24 -23.02
C GLY A 111 -23.21 3.41 -22.18
N VAL A 112 -22.78 3.90 -21.02
CA VAL A 112 -21.98 3.14 -20.04
C VAL A 112 -22.85 2.05 -19.42
N VAL A 113 -22.36 0.82 -19.47
CA VAL A 113 -22.95 -0.35 -18.82
C VAL A 113 -21.89 -0.94 -17.90
N ILE A 114 -22.24 -1.09 -16.63
CA ILE A 114 -21.40 -1.67 -15.59
C ILE A 114 -22.11 -2.89 -15.01
N SER A 115 -21.40 -4.01 -14.94
CA SER A 115 -21.83 -5.21 -14.23
C SER A 115 -20.84 -5.48 -13.09
N THR A 116 -21.35 -5.69 -11.88
CA THR A 116 -20.56 -5.93 -10.68
C THR A 116 -21.08 -7.17 -9.96
N PHE A 117 -20.18 -8.07 -9.56
CA PHE A 117 -20.56 -9.32 -8.90
C PHE A 117 -19.38 -9.95 -8.15
N PRO A 118 -19.62 -10.69 -7.06
CA PRO A 118 -18.59 -11.53 -6.46
C PRO A 118 -18.22 -12.69 -7.40
N HIS A 119 -16.97 -13.12 -7.36
CA HIS A 119 -16.51 -14.23 -8.21
C HIS A 119 -17.11 -15.56 -7.76
N ALA A 120 -17.62 -16.35 -8.71
CA ALA A 120 -18.43 -17.54 -8.42
C ALA A 120 -17.69 -18.63 -7.62
N SER A 121 -16.37 -18.76 -7.79
CA SER A 121 -15.57 -19.79 -7.12
C SER A 121 -14.57 -19.27 -6.10
N VAL A 122 -14.41 -17.94 -6.00
CA VAL A 122 -13.43 -17.31 -5.10
C VAL A 122 -14.15 -16.17 -4.37
N PRO A 123 -14.74 -16.44 -3.19
CA PRO A 123 -15.60 -15.47 -2.51
C PRO A 123 -14.91 -14.16 -2.11
N SER A 124 -13.58 -14.16 -1.98
CA SER A 124 -12.78 -12.97 -1.72
C SER A 124 -12.55 -12.07 -2.94
N TRP A 125 -12.94 -12.51 -4.14
CA TRP A 125 -12.75 -11.75 -5.38
C TRP A 125 -14.03 -11.03 -5.76
N TYR A 126 -13.88 -9.74 -6.10
CA TYR A 126 -14.95 -8.90 -6.63
C TYR A 126 -14.63 -8.48 -8.06
N VAL A 127 -15.61 -8.62 -8.94
CA VAL A 127 -15.47 -8.47 -10.38
C VAL A 127 -16.25 -7.25 -10.86
N VAL A 128 -15.61 -6.44 -11.72
CA VAL A 128 -16.23 -5.29 -12.39
C VAL A 128 -16.00 -5.39 -13.90
N GLU A 129 -17.09 -5.37 -14.65
CA GLU A 129 -17.12 -5.27 -16.10
C GLU A 129 -17.69 -3.92 -16.50
N LEU A 130 -16.94 -3.17 -17.33
CA LEU A 130 -17.34 -1.84 -17.79
C LEU A 130 -17.32 -1.80 -19.32
N SER A 131 -18.43 -1.41 -19.92
CA SER A 131 -18.59 -1.27 -21.37
C SER A 131 -19.11 0.13 -21.73
N LYS A 132 -18.52 0.75 -22.76
CA LYS A 132 -18.95 2.05 -23.29
C LYS A 132 -18.76 2.08 -24.81
N PRO A 133 -19.73 2.55 -25.61
CA PRO A 133 -19.55 2.73 -27.04
C PRO A 133 -18.52 3.84 -27.32
N SER A 134 -17.53 3.56 -28.16
CA SER A 134 -16.62 4.56 -28.70
C SER A 134 -17.09 5.01 -30.07
N GLN A 135 -17.14 6.33 -30.28
CA GLN A 135 -17.48 6.93 -31.57
C GLN A 135 -16.24 7.08 -32.43
N HIS A 136 -16.35 6.67 -33.69
CA HIS A 136 -15.28 6.73 -34.69
C HIS A 136 -15.58 7.77 -35.78
N LEU A 137 -14.55 8.41 -36.30
CA LEU A 137 -14.56 9.41 -37.35
C LEU A 137 -14.50 8.76 -38.75
N LEU A 138 -13.70 7.72 -38.95
CA LEU A 138 -13.59 7.01 -40.24
C LEU A 138 -14.29 5.67 -40.30
N ALA A 139 -14.44 4.95 -39.18
CA ALA A 139 -15.17 3.68 -39.19
C ALA A 139 -16.62 3.80 -39.75
N PRO A 140 -17.33 4.96 -39.66
CA PRO A 140 -18.58 5.19 -40.39
C PRO A 140 -18.49 4.97 -41.91
N LEU A 141 -17.33 5.24 -42.53
CA LEU A 141 -17.13 5.08 -43.99
C LEU A 141 -17.21 3.62 -44.45
N ILE A 142 -17.01 2.67 -43.53
CA ILE A 142 -17.15 1.22 -43.73
C ILE A 142 -18.38 0.64 -43.00
N GLY A 143 -19.32 1.50 -42.59
CA GLY A 143 -20.58 1.10 -41.96
C GLY A 143 -20.50 0.82 -40.46
N ARG A 144 -19.42 1.19 -39.77
CA ARG A 144 -19.26 1.02 -38.31
C ARG A 144 -19.25 2.36 -37.58
N PHE A 145 -20.41 2.79 -37.11
CA PHE A 145 -20.57 4.11 -36.47
C PHE A 145 -20.10 4.16 -35.01
N SER A 146 -20.07 3.01 -34.35
CA SER A 146 -19.58 2.85 -32.98
C SER A 146 -19.15 1.40 -32.74
N ALA A 147 -18.17 1.20 -31.87
CA ALA A 147 -17.83 -0.12 -31.33
C ALA A 147 -17.82 -0.06 -29.80
N PRO A 148 -18.37 -1.06 -29.10
CA PRO A 148 -18.24 -1.14 -27.65
C PRO A 148 -16.77 -1.38 -27.30
N VAL A 149 -16.23 -0.54 -26.44
CA VAL A 149 -15.00 -0.84 -25.71
C VAL A 149 -15.44 -1.47 -24.40
N SER A 150 -14.85 -2.61 -24.05
CA SER A 150 -15.09 -3.29 -22.79
C SER A 150 -13.77 -3.47 -22.05
N VAL A 151 -13.81 -3.31 -20.73
CA VAL A 151 -12.72 -3.61 -19.80
C VAL A 151 -13.25 -4.46 -18.67
N TYR A 152 -12.32 -5.14 -18.00
CA TYR A 152 -12.59 -6.07 -16.92
C TYR A 152 -11.54 -5.85 -15.84
N ALA A 153 -11.97 -5.82 -14.58
CA ALA A 153 -11.09 -5.70 -13.42
C ALA A 153 -11.56 -6.64 -12.31
N VAL A 154 -10.59 -7.19 -11.58
CA VAL A 154 -10.84 -8.02 -10.40
C VAL A 154 -9.99 -7.50 -9.27
N ALA A 155 -10.59 -7.35 -8.12
CA ALA A 155 -9.88 -7.10 -6.88
C ALA A 155 -10.19 -8.20 -5.88
N GLU A 156 -9.25 -8.46 -5.00
CA GLU A 156 -9.42 -9.41 -3.90
C GLU A 156 -9.31 -8.71 -2.56
N PHE A 157 -10.08 -9.21 -1.59
CA PHE A 157 -9.97 -8.85 -0.18
C PHE A 157 -9.23 -9.97 0.57
N ASN A 158 -8.25 -9.57 1.37
CA ASN A 158 -7.52 -10.45 2.27
C ASN A 158 -7.67 -9.95 3.70
N THR A 159 -7.79 -10.89 4.64
CA THR A 159 -8.07 -10.58 6.04
C THR A 159 -6.78 -10.49 6.84
N TYR A 160 -6.52 -9.35 7.47
CA TYR A 160 -5.43 -9.20 8.42
C TYR A 160 -5.74 -9.94 9.72
N VAL A 161 -4.72 -10.54 10.31
CA VAL A 161 -4.79 -11.08 11.66
C VAL A 161 -4.30 -9.99 12.62
N PRO A 162 -5.15 -9.50 13.55
CA PRO A 162 -4.69 -8.56 14.56
C PRO A 162 -3.61 -9.21 15.44
N LEU A 163 -2.40 -8.65 15.39
CA LEU A 163 -1.23 -9.21 16.08
C LEU A 163 -1.20 -8.75 17.53
N ASP A 164 -1.11 -9.65 18.49
CA ASP A 164 -1.13 -9.29 19.90
C ASP A 164 0.23 -8.73 20.35
N ILE A 165 0.21 -7.58 21.01
CA ILE A 165 1.44 -6.91 21.48
C ILE A 165 2.05 -7.58 22.73
N SER A 166 1.34 -8.51 23.37
CA SER A 166 1.75 -9.20 24.61
C SER A 166 2.92 -10.20 24.44
N GLY A 167 3.59 -10.18 23.28
CA GLY A 167 4.79 -10.99 22.99
C GLY A 167 5.83 -10.92 24.12
N GLY A 168 6.46 -12.06 24.40
CA GLY A 168 7.03 -12.40 25.71
C GLY A 168 7.80 -11.30 26.48
N GLY A 169 7.36 -11.06 27.73
CA GLY A 169 8.00 -10.13 28.68
C GLY A 169 7.04 -9.70 29.79
N VAL A 170 7.52 -8.92 30.76
CA VAL A 170 6.66 -8.20 31.72
C VAL A 170 6.41 -6.81 31.17
N TYR A 171 5.15 -6.37 31.08
CA TYR A 171 4.80 -5.03 30.61
C TYR A 171 5.60 -3.93 31.33
N GLY A 172 6.38 -3.17 30.56
CA GLY A 172 7.15 -2.01 31.05
C GLY A 172 8.35 -2.38 31.93
N ALA A 173 8.80 -3.61 31.85
CA ALA A 173 10.11 -4.04 32.29
C ALA A 173 10.77 -4.83 31.13
N ASN A 174 12.09 -5.01 31.16
CA ASN A 174 12.87 -5.77 30.16
C ASN A 174 12.17 -7.07 29.70
N GLY A 175 11.47 -6.97 28.57
CA GLY A 175 11.06 -8.09 27.73
C GLY A 175 12.09 -8.23 26.62
N VAL A 176 12.23 -9.45 26.08
CA VAL A 176 13.06 -9.67 24.88
C VAL A 176 12.53 -8.82 23.72
N MET A 177 11.27 -8.39 23.79
CA MET A 177 10.51 -7.65 22.79
C MET A 177 9.89 -6.37 23.38
N THR A 178 9.99 -5.27 22.65
CA THR A 178 9.22 -4.02 22.86
C THR A 178 8.63 -3.55 21.55
N LEU A 179 7.65 -2.66 21.59
CA LEU A 179 7.22 -1.95 20.38
C LEU A 179 8.28 -0.91 20.02
N SER A 180 8.35 -0.56 18.74
CA SER A 180 9.24 0.50 18.28
C SER A 180 8.63 1.31 17.14
N VAL A 181 8.99 2.58 17.05
CA VAL A 181 8.73 3.41 15.86
C VAL A 181 9.95 4.27 15.57
N PHE A 182 10.39 4.26 14.32
CA PHE A 182 11.49 5.11 13.89
C PHE A 182 11.01 6.49 13.43
N GLY A 183 11.91 7.46 13.49
CA GLY A 183 11.71 8.78 12.92
C GLY A 183 11.58 8.72 11.40
N PRO A 184 10.83 9.64 10.78
CA PRO A 184 10.62 9.63 9.33
C PRO A 184 11.92 9.81 8.53
N TYR A 185 13.00 10.30 9.16
CA TYR A 185 14.33 10.48 8.54
C TYR A 185 15.33 9.36 8.90
N ALA A 186 14.88 8.29 9.56
CA ALA A 186 15.73 7.17 9.91
C ALA A 186 16.20 6.38 8.68
N TYR A 187 17.20 5.51 8.88
CA TYR A 187 17.53 4.51 7.88
C TYR A 187 16.34 3.55 7.70
N TYR A 188 15.92 3.35 6.46
CA TYR A 188 14.92 2.34 6.10
C TYR A 188 15.38 0.91 6.48
N SER A 189 16.69 0.71 6.52
CA SER A 189 17.35 -0.56 6.81
C SER A 189 17.65 -0.77 8.29
N TYR A 190 16.89 -0.13 9.19
CA TYR A 190 16.96 -0.32 10.65
C TYR A 190 15.70 -1.00 11.19
N GLY A 191 14.94 -1.66 10.34
CA GLY A 191 13.85 -2.53 10.78
C GLY A 191 12.44 -1.98 10.74
N ASP A 192 12.26 -0.67 10.60
CA ASP A 192 10.94 -0.06 10.43
C ASP A 192 10.70 0.25 8.94
N ALA A 193 9.90 -0.57 8.27
CA ALA A 193 9.58 -0.38 6.85
C ALA A 193 8.60 0.78 6.61
N LEU A 194 7.80 1.17 7.62
CA LEU A 194 6.60 1.99 7.40
C LEU A 194 6.76 3.43 7.89
N SER A 195 7.48 3.68 8.99
CA SER A 195 7.69 5.06 9.47
C SER A 195 8.64 5.89 8.60
N PRO A 196 9.81 5.38 8.15
CA PRO A 196 10.73 6.15 7.33
C PRO A 196 10.09 6.60 6.02
N ARG A 197 10.21 7.89 5.71
CA ARG A 197 9.63 8.49 4.50
C ARG A 197 10.53 8.33 3.27
N TRP A 198 11.81 8.03 3.49
CA TRP A 198 12.81 7.90 2.44
C TRP A 198 13.57 6.58 2.58
N LEU A 199 14.03 6.06 1.45
CA LEU A 199 15.06 5.03 1.40
C LEU A 199 16.42 5.65 1.72
N ASN A 200 17.40 4.83 2.09
CA ASN A 200 18.74 5.30 2.48
C ASN A 200 19.45 6.20 1.45
N ASN A 201 19.08 6.11 0.16
CA ASN A 201 19.60 6.93 -0.93
C ASN A 201 18.86 8.28 -1.11
N GLY A 202 17.86 8.59 -0.28
CA GLY A 202 17.04 9.79 -0.33
C GLY A 202 15.82 9.73 -1.26
N SER A 203 15.57 8.62 -1.97
CA SER A 203 14.33 8.47 -2.76
C SER A 203 13.13 8.20 -1.84
N PRO A 204 11.89 8.53 -2.23
CA PRO A 204 10.70 8.20 -1.45
C PRO A 204 10.61 6.70 -1.15
N ASN A 205 10.25 6.36 0.10
CA ASN A 205 9.96 4.99 0.49
C ASN A 205 8.57 4.59 -0.04
N PRO A 206 8.45 3.53 -0.87
CA PRO A 206 7.15 3.06 -1.37
C PRO A 206 6.25 2.48 -0.27
N ASP A 207 6.81 2.00 0.83
CA ASP A 207 6.08 1.35 1.93
C ASP A 207 5.71 2.34 3.05
N HIS A 208 6.09 3.62 2.92
CA HIS A 208 5.85 4.62 3.96
C HIS A 208 4.35 4.76 4.27
N LYS A 209 3.99 4.57 5.54
CA LYS A 209 2.63 4.77 6.06
C LYS A 209 2.56 6.14 6.76
N PRO A 210 2.01 7.18 6.11
CA PRO A 210 2.06 8.56 6.63
C PRO A 210 1.30 8.77 7.94
N ASN A 211 0.33 7.91 8.22
CA ASN A 211 -0.47 7.95 9.44
C ASN A 211 0.15 7.12 10.58
N GLY A 212 1.31 6.49 10.40
CA GLY A 212 1.94 5.66 11.42
C GLY A 212 1.21 4.35 11.71
N TYR A 213 1.42 3.80 12.90
CA TYR A 213 0.89 2.50 13.33
C TYR A 213 -0.42 2.65 14.08
N ASP A 214 -1.33 1.69 13.91
CA ASP A 214 -2.63 1.67 14.59
C ASP A 214 -2.70 0.44 15.50
N PHE A 215 -3.03 0.66 16.77
CA PHE A 215 -3.26 -0.37 17.77
C PHE A 215 -4.72 -0.35 18.21
N MET A 216 -5.39 -1.49 18.19
CA MET A 216 -6.76 -1.64 18.69
C MET A 216 -6.70 -2.07 20.16
N ILE A 217 -7.33 -1.29 21.03
CA ILE A 217 -7.52 -1.61 22.43
C ILE A 217 -8.94 -2.16 22.58
N ASN A 218 -9.04 -3.48 22.72
CA ASN A 218 -10.31 -4.15 22.93
C ASN A 218 -10.75 -4.01 24.39
N VAL A 219 -11.91 -3.41 24.60
CA VAL A 219 -12.60 -3.30 25.90
C VAL A 219 -13.81 -4.22 25.86
N PRO A 220 -13.85 -5.28 26.71
CA PRO A 220 -14.90 -6.27 26.63
C PRO A 220 -16.22 -5.78 27.22
N SER A 221 -17.33 -6.36 26.80
CA SER A 221 -18.68 -5.97 27.25
C SER A 221 -18.93 -6.17 28.75
N ASN A 222 -18.16 -7.06 29.38
CA ASN A 222 -18.21 -7.35 30.81
C ASN A 222 -17.11 -6.63 31.60
N TYR A 223 -16.52 -5.55 31.07
CA TYR A 223 -15.44 -4.81 31.72
C TYR A 223 -15.73 -4.42 33.18
N TYR A 224 -16.92 -3.87 33.46
CA TYR A 224 -17.35 -3.54 34.82
C TYR A 224 -17.41 -4.77 35.73
N SER A 225 -17.92 -5.90 35.21
CA SER A 225 -18.04 -7.15 35.98
C SER A 225 -16.67 -7.73 36.34
N ILE A 226 -15.64 -7.49 35.52
CA ILE A 226 -14.26 -7.93 35.76
C ILE A 226 -13.57 -6.99 36.76
N ASN A 227 -13.70 -5.68 36.57
CA ASN A 227 -12.85 -4.68 37.23
C ASN A 227 -13.54 -3.92 38.37
N GLY A 228 -14.86 -3.99 38.48
CA GLY A 228 -15.66 -3.23 39.47
C GLY A 228 -15.73 -1.73 39.22
N THR A 229 -15.29 -1.27 38.05
CA THR A 229 -15.29 0.13 37.63
C THR A 229 -15.48 0.25 36.12
N ASN A 230 -15.99 1.40 35.67
CA ASN A 230 -16.02 1.80 34.26
C ASN A 230 -14.86 2.73 33.89
N GLU A 231 -14.03 3.13 34.85
CA GLU A 231 -12.84 3.92 34.57
C GLU A 231 -11.81 3.05 33.86
N MET A 232 -11.28 3.56 32.76
CA MET A 232 -10.22 2.96 31.97
C MET A 232 -9.07 3.96 31.84
N ARG A 233 -7.86 3.44 31.92
CA ARG A 233 -6.62 4.17 31.73
C ARG A 233 -5.79 3.51 30.65
N VAL A 234 -5.36 4.30 29.68
CA VAL A 234 -4.36 3.91 28.67
C VAL A 234 -3.03 4.51 29.07
N GLU A 235 -2.01 3.67 29.15
CA GLU A 235 -0.67 4.10 29.57
C GLU A 235 0.35 3.72 28.50
N ILE A 236 1.34 4.59 28.35
CA ILE A 236 2.46 4.42 27.42
C ILE A 236 3.72 4.35 28.26
N PHE A 237 4.50 3.30 28.06
CA PHE A 237 5.82 3.19 28.65
C PHE A 237 6.82 3.88 27.74
N ASP A 238 7.61 4.80 28.30
CA ASP A 238 8.70 5.49 27.61
C ASP A 238 8.25 6.17 26.29
N PRO A 239 7.35 7.17 26.36
CA PRO A 239 6.71 7.71 25.17
C PRO A 239 7.61 8.62 24.30
N ASP A 240 8.82 8.97 24.75
CA ASP A 240 9.77 9.81 24.01
C ASP A 240 11.05 9.05 23.63
N THR A 241 11.99 9.74 22.97
CA THR A 241 13.29 9.17 22.58
C THR A 241 14.39 9.72 23.47
N TRP A 242 14.31 9.43 24.77
CA TRP A 242 15.24 9.91 25.79
C TRP A 242 15.68 8.77 26.70
N ASN A 243 16.99 8.71 27.00
CA ASN A 243 17.58 7.53 27.62
C ASN A 243 18.59 7.89 28.72
N ASN A 244 18.06 8.41 29.82
CA ASN A 244 18.75 8.77 31.05
C ASN A 244 18.36 7.87 32.24
N GLY A 245 17.54 6.84 32.00
CA GLY A 245 17.16 5.80 32.96
C GLY A 245 15.94 6.17 33.80
N GLY A 246 15.24 5.17 34.32
CA GLY A 246 13.99 5.32 35.07
C GLY A 246 13.83 4.28 36.18
N ASN A 247 12.86 4.52 37.07
CA ASN A 247 12.59 3.65 38.22
C ASN A 247 11.67 2.47 37.89
N ASP A 248 10.92 2.55 36.78
CA ASP A 248 10.00 1.48 36.37
C ASP A 248 10.70 0.47 35.46
N ALA A 249 11.83 0.85 34.84
CA ALA A 249 12.69 -0.03 34.07
C ALA A 249 13.67 -0.84 34.94
N TYR A 250 14.12 -1.99 34.42
CA TYR A 250 15.24 -2.71 35.02
C TYR A 250 16.53 -1.86 34.93
N PRO A 251 17.39 -1.88 35.98
CA PRO A 251 18.63 -1.13 35.97
C PRO A 251 19.56 -1.50 34.78
N GLY A 252 20.09 -0.49 34.09
CA GLY A 252 21.05 -0.65 33.00
C GLY A 252 20.45 -0.92 31.62
N VAL A 253 19.13 -0.76 31.46
CA VAL A 253 18.41 -1.03 30.21
C VAL A 253 18.24 0.25 29.38
N ARG A 254 18.22 0.08 28.06
CA ARG A 254 17.93 1.09 27.05
C ARG A 254 16.92 0.45 26.09
N ILE A 255 15.80 1.11 25.82
CA ILE A 255 14.83 0.66 24.81
C ILE A 255 14.82 1.57 23.58
N ASP A 256 15.32 2.80 23.72
CA ASP A 256 15.57 3.70 22.61
C ASP A 256 16.93 3.50 21.94
N GLU A 257 16.95 3.71 20.63
CA GLU A 257 18.16 3.79 19.82
C GLU A 257 18.36 5.18 19.23
N ILE A 258 19.32 5.91 19.78
CA ILE A 258 19.71 7.21 19.23
C ILE A 258 20.51 7.02 17.94
N ARG A 259 19.91 7.38 16.80
CA ARG A 259 20.49 7.20 15.47
C ARG A 259 20.50 8.51 14.68
N SER A 260 21.53 8.69 13.87
CA SER A 260 21.59 9.79 12.91
C SER A 260 20.93 9.39 11.60
N ALA A 261 20.33 10.35 10.90
CA ALA A 261 19.83 10.15 9.55
C ALA A 261 20.96 9.76 8.57
N PRO A 262 20.66 9.06 7.47
CA PRO A 262 21.62 8.82 6.39
C PRO A 262 22.23 10.12 5.88
N ALA A 263 23.46 10.07 5.37
CA ALA A 263 24.11 11.26 4.81
C ALA A 263 23.43 11.75 3.51
N SER A 264 23.74 12.98 3.09
CA SER A 264 23.34 13.55 1.80
C SER A 264 23.56 12.55 0.64
N PRO A 265 22.60 12.41 -0.31
CA PRO A 265 21.47 13.32 -0.59
C PRO A 265 20.20 13.08 0.25
N HIS A 266 20.24 12.21 1.25
CA HIS A 266 19.10 11.99 2.14
C HIS A 266 18.71 13.26 2.91
N PRO A 267 17.41 13.57 3.05
CA PRO A 267 16.94 14.68 3.86
C PRO A 267 17.43 14.56 5.32
N GLN A 268 17.83 15.69 5.92
CA GLN A 268 18.29 15.71 7.31
C GLN A 268 17.17 16.24 8.22
N PRO A 269 16.92 15.61 9.38
CA PRO A 269 15.93 16.08 10.33
C PRO A 269 16.43 17.32 11.07
N ALA A 270 15.50 18.05 11.71
CA ALA A 270 15.87 19.16 12.59
C ALA A 270 16.51 18.65 13.90
N ASN A 271 16.04 17.50 14.39
CA ASN A 271 16.53 16.83 15.60
C ASN A 271 16.80 15.36 15.31
N ILE A 272 17.77 14.75 15.99
CA ILE A 272 17.99 13.30 15.86
C ILE A 272 16.92 12.48 16.59
N ARG A 273 16.35 13.03 17.68
CA ARG A 273 15.31 12.38 18.50
C ARG A 273 13.95 12.52 17.86
N ASN A 274 13.10 11.53 18.10
CA ASN A 274 11.78 11.53 17.49
C ASN A 274 10.83 12.50 18.18
N THR A 275 9.87 12.98 17.41
CA THR A 275 8.64 13.58 17.95
C THR A 275 7.49 12.63 17.66
N THR A 276 7.04 11.90 18.68
CA THR A 276 5.99 10.88 18.55
C THR A 276 4.64 11.44 19.02
N VAL A 277 3.62 11.27 18.18
CA VAL A 277 2.25 11.66 18.44
C VAL A 277 1.42 10.41 18.72
N TYR A 278 0.74 10.41 19.86
CA TYR A 278 -0.19 9.36 20.28
C TYR A 278 -1.60 9.94 20.26
N SER A 279 -2.47 9.38 19.42
CA SER A 279 -3.86 9.85 19.28
C SER A 279 -4.82 8.71 19.62
N LEU A 280 -5.64 8.91 20.64
CA LEU A 280 -6.64 7.95 21.09
C LEU A 280 -8.01 8.31 20.55
N TYR A 281 -8.67 7.35 19.91
CA TYR A 281 -9.99 7.49 19.31
C TYR A 281 -10.97 6.53 19.98
N ALA A 282 -12.24 6.95 20.04
CA ALA A 282 -13.35 6.17 20.55
C ALA A 282 -13.62 4.93 19.67
N PRO A 283 -14.34 3.92 20.19
CA PRO A 283 -14.80 2.81 19.37
C PRO A 283 -15.74 3.30 18.28
N ASP A 284 -15.57 2.73 17.10
CA ASP A 284 -16.44 2.99 15.96
C ASP A 284 -17.01 1.69 15.37
N SER A 285 -18.12 1.84 14.66
CA SER A 285 -18.87 0.85 13.91
C SER A 285 -18.39 0.62 12.48
N THR A 286 -17.37 1.33 11.99
CA THR A 286 -16.78 1.17 10.64
C THR A 286 -15.34 0.64 10.69
N PRO A 287 -15.12 -0.66 10.99
CA PRO A 287 -13.78 -1.23 11.09
C PRO A 287 -12.90 -0.99 9.86
N GLY A 288 -11.83 -0.20 10.03
CA GLY A 288 -10.84 0.04 8.98
C GLY A 288 -11.21 1.14 7.99
N ASP A 289 -12.30 1.87 8.21
CA ASP A 289 -12.42 3.29 7.85
C ASP A 289 -12.06 4.10 9.11
N PHE A 290 -11.27 5.16 8.95
CA PHE A 290 -10.83 5.99 10.06
C PHE A 290 -11.24 7.45 9.85
N THR A 291 -12.08 7.72 8.85
CA THR A 291 -12.45 9.09 8.45
C THR A 291 -13.51 9.71 9.34
N ASP A 292 -14.27 8.89 10.08
CA ASP A 292 -15.31 9.26 11.02
C ASP A 292 -14.95 8.98 12.49
N ASP A 293 -13.76 8.45 12.75
CA ASP A 293 -13.24 8.21 14.10
C ASP A 293 -13.29 9.46 14.98
N VAL A 294 -13.81 9.31 16.20
CA VAL A 294 -13.94 10.40 17.17
C VAL A 294 -12.70 10.45 18.06
N LEU A 295 -11.91 11.53 17.95
CA LEU A 295 -10.74 11.76 18.78
C LEU A 295 -11.14 12.03 20.25
N ILE A 296 -10.60 11.24 21.18
CA ILE A 296 -10.73 11.43 22.63
C ILE A 296 -9.64 12.39 23.12
N ALA A 297 -8.39 12.06 22.84
CA ALA A 297 -7.24 12.80 23.32
C ALA A 297 -6.02 12.58 22.42
N GLN A 298 -5.09 13.53 22.44
CA GLN A 298 -3.82 13.44 21.75
C GLN A 298 -2.69 13.92 22.66
N ALA A 299 -1.56 13.24 22.60
CA ALA A 299 -0.34 13.61 23.30
C ALA A 299 0.85 13.60 22.35
N VAL A 300 1.77 14.54 22.56
CA VAL A 300 3.00 14.70 21.77
C VAL A 300 4.18 14.60 22.71
N TYR A 301 5.14 13.75 22.36
CA TYR A 301 6.35 13.50 23.13
C TYR A 301 7.58 13.67 22.24
N GLY A 302 8.64 14.25 22.80
CA GLY A 302 9.82 14.66 22.03
C GLY A 302 9.65 15.97 21.25
N PRO A 303 10.70 16.48 20.59
CA PRO A 303 12.07 15.96 20.62
C PRO A 303 12.80 16.30 21.94
N ASP A 304 12.10 17.00 22.84
CA ASP A 304 12.57 17.45 24.15
C ASP A 304 12.81 16.31 25.15
N THR A 305 13.62 16.61 26.15
CA THR A 305 14.57 15.70 26.83
C THR A 305 14.26 15.50 28.32
N GLY A 306 12.97 15.44 28.66
CA GLY A 306 12.52 15.42 30.04
C GLY A 306 12.67 14.03 30.68
N SER A 307 13.46 13.88 31.75
CA SER A 307 13.58 12.62 32.50
C SER A 307 12.33 12.19 33.29
N LEU A 308 11.20 12.88 33.11
CA LEU A 308 9.97 12.61 33.86
C LEU A 308 9.18 11.45 33.27
N THR A 309 9.33 11.23 31.97
CA THR A 309 8.62 10.25 31.12
C THR A 309 9.51 9.06 30.78
N ASP A 310 10.82 9.30 30.67
CA ASP A 310 11.87 8.30 30.42
C ASP A 310 11.72 7.06 31.31
N MET A 311 11.59 5.92 30.65
CA MET A 311 11.59 4.59 31.27
C MET A 311 10.54 4.45 32.40
N LYS A 312 9.38 5.07 32.19
CA LYS A 312 8.21 5.05 33.09
C LYS A 312 6.91 4.84 32.35
N TRP A 313 5.93 4.32 33.07
CA TRP A 313 4.54 4.35 32.62
C TRP A 313 3.96 5.75 32.81
N VAL A 314 3.49 6.32 31.70
CA VAL A 314 2.89 7.64 31.67
C VAL A 314 1.45 7.50 31.22
N THR A 315 0.55 8.22 31.90
CA THR A 315 -0.83 8.43 31.46
C THR A 315 -0.92 9.82 30.86
N PRO A 316 -1.00 9.95 29.51
CA PRO A 316 -1.20 11.25 28.91
C PRO A 316 -2.51 11.89 29.36
N GLN A 317 -2.58 13.22 29.30
CA GLN A 317 -3.81 13.93 29.62
C GLN A 317 -4.95 13.46 28.70
N GLY A 318 -6.08 13.06 29.30
CA GLY A 318 -7.26 12.56 28.58
C GLY A 318 -7.23 11.06 28.23
N PHE A 319 -6.17 10.34 28.59
CA PHE A 319 -6.09 8.87 28.41
C PHE A 319 -6.65 8.08 29.60
N GLU A 320 -7.15 8.78 30.63
CA GLU A 320 -7.96 8.22 31.71
C GLU A 320 -9.38 8.79 31.58
N PHE A 321 -10.36 7.91 31.43
CA PHE A 321 -11.76 8.26 31.15
C PHE A 321 -12.71 7.12 31.50
N SER A 322 -14.01 7.41 31.57
CA SER A 322 -15.04 6.40 31.76
C SER A 322 -15.42 5.76 30.42
N VAL A 323 -15.38 4.43 30.32
CA VAL A 323 -15.87 3.71 29.12
C VAL A 323 -17.37 3.90 28.89
N SER A 324 -18.09 4.45 29.87
CA SER A 324 -19.50 4.83 29.71
C SER A 324 -19.68 6.05 28.79
N ASP A 325 -18.64 6.87 28.61
CA ASP A 325 -18.70 8.08 27.79
C ASP A 325 -18.60 7.78 26.28
N TYR A 326 -17.88 6.71 25.93
CA TYR A 326 -17.57 6.35 24.53
C TYR A 326 -18.04 4.95 24.13
N GLY A 327 -18.41 4.10 25.08
CA GLY A 327 -18.86 2.73 24.84
C GLY A 327 -17.77 1.66 25.00
N ILE A 328 -18.17 0.41 24.79
CA ILE A 328 -17.28 -0.77 24.78
C ILE A 328 -16.88 -1.10 23.34
N GLY A 329 -15.83 -1.88 23.14
CA GLY A 329 -15.36 -2.27 21.81
C GLY A 329 -13.90 -1.91 21.59
N ASN A 330 -13.54 -1.68 20.32
CA ASN A 330 -12.16 -1.43 19.91
C ASN A 330 -11.88 0.07 19.86
N TYR A 331 -11.18 0.59 20.86
CA TYR A 331 -10.60 1.93 20.80
C TYR A 331 -9.36 1.89 19.90
N ARG A 332 -9.13 2.93 19.10
CA ARG A 332 -7.91 3.02 18.28
C ARG A 332 -6.89 3.93 18.92
N LEU A 333 -5.68 3.42 19.15
CA LEU A 333 -4.50 4.21 19.48
C LEU A 333 -3.59 4.30 18.25
N ASN A 334 -3.50 5.48 17.67
CA ASN A 334 -2.57 5.77 16.58
C ASN A 334 -1.24 6.29 17.14
N VAL A 335 -0.13 5.75 16.63
CA VAL A 335 1.24 6.13 17.00
C VAL A 335 1.99 6.56 15.75
N ASN A 336 2.36 7.84 15.68
CA ASN A 336 3.01 8.41 14.51
C ASN A 336 4.26 9.22 14.88
N SER A 337 5.39 8.90 14.27
CA SER A 337 6.62 9.66 14.42
C SER A 337 6.70 10.75 13.34
N THR A 338 6.69 12.02 13.78
CA THR A 338 6.52 13.18 12.89
C THR A 338 7.81 13.92 12.54
N ASP A 339 8.86 13.73 13.35
CA ASP A 339 10.22 14.23 13.12
C ASP A 339 11.22 13.27 13.78
N GLY A 340 12.50 13.40 13.46
CA GLY A 340 13.57 12.59 14.02
C GLY A 340 14.13 11.51 13.09
N SER A 341 15.23 10.90 13.53
CA SER A 341 15.90 9.79 12.84
C SER A 341 16.22 8.61 13.75
N SER A 342 15.81 8.68 15.02
CA SER A 342 16.09 7.68 16.04
C SER A 342 14.96 6.68 16.13
N GLU A 343 15.12 5.68 16.98
CA GLU A 343 14.04 4.81 17.41
C GLU A 343 13.43 5.35 18.70
N ASN A 344 12.10 5.33 18.78
CA ASN A 344 11.36 5.39 20.03
C ASN A 344 10.92 3.96 20.35
N GLY A 345 11.52 3.36 21.37
CA GLY A 345 11.07 2.09 21.93
C GLY A 345 10.00 2.36 22.98
N PHE A 346 8.88 1.64 22.94
CA PHE A 346 7.78 1.87 23.89
C PHE A 346 7.00 0.58 24.18
N ASN A 347 6.09 0.65 25.14
CA ASN A 347 5.05 -0.36 25.34
C ASN A 347 3.71 0.29 25.62
N LEU A 348 2.64 -0.47 25.42
CA LEU A 348 1.26 -0.03 25.66
C LEU A 348 0.60 -0.94 26.68
N ARG A 349 -0.26 -0.36 27.51
CA ARG A 349 -1.19 -1.12 28.34
C ARG A 349 -2.50 -0.35 28.53
N ALA A 350 -3.57 -1.09 28.78
CA ALA A 350 -4.87 -0.53 29.10
C ALA A 350 -5.51 -1.34 30.24
N GLY A 351 -6.32 -0.69 31.06
CA GLY A 351 -6.96 -1.35 32.20
C GLY A 351 -7.57 -0.34 33.17
N PRO A 352 -8.17 -0.81 34.28
CA PRO A 352 -8.72 0.09 35.28
C PRO A 352 -7.59 0.88 35.96
N PRO A 353 -7.82 2.15 36.36
CA PRO A 353 -6.85 2.89 37.17
C PRO A 353 -6.55 2.13 38.47
N SER A 354 -5.32 1.67 38.62
CA SER A 354 -4.87 0.93 39.79
C SER A 354 -3.43 1.30 40.16
N ALA A 355 -3.04 1.02 41.41
CA ALA A 355 -1.67 1.21 41.88
C ALA A 355 -0.69 0.20 41.25
N ALA A 356 -1.15 -1.03 41.00
CA ALA A 356 -0.40 -2.06 40.29
C ALA A 356 -1.24 -2.56 39.12
N PHE A 357 -0.64 -2.57 37.93
CA PHE A 357 -1.31 -3.00 36.71
C PHE A 357 -1.62 -4.51 36.76
N ASN A 358 -2.88 -4.87 36.51
CA ASN A 358 -3.29 -6.26 36.34
C ASN A 358 -3.43 -6.56 34.84
N PRO A 359 -2.58 -7.41 34.24
CA PRO A 359 -2.72 -7.80 32.83
C PRO A 359 -3.96 -8.67 32.58
N ALA A 360 -4.50 -9.33 33.61
CA ALA A 360 -5.73 -10.12 33.52
C ALA A 360 -6.98 -9.25 33.81
N ASN A 361 -7.04 -8.05 33.24
CA ASN A 361 -8.16 -7.10 33.42
C ASN A 361 -9.24 -7.19 32.32
N GLY A 362 -9.06 -8.10 31.36
CA GLY A 362 -9.99 -8.35 30.25
C GLY A 362 -9.75 -7.49 29.01
N THR A 363 -8.95 -6.42 29.09
CA THR A 363 -8.54 -5.68 27.88
C THR A 363 -7.43 -6.41 27.14
N ALA A 364 -7.38 -6.20 25.83
CA ALA A 364 -6.30 -6.69 24.98
C ALA A 364 -5.89 -5.59 24.01
N ILE A 365 -4.62 -5.57 23.60
CA ILE A 365 -4.13 -4.62 22.60
C ILE A 365 -3.53 -5.40 21.43
N THR A 366 -4.00 -5.11 20.23
CA THR A 366 -3.51 -5.72 19.00
C THR A 366 -3.06 -4.67 18.01
N ALA A 367 -2.01 -4.96 17.25
CA ALA A 367 -1.62 -4.14 16.11
C ALA A 367 -2.56 -4.44 14.92
N ASN A 368 -3.06 -3.39 14.29
CA ASN A 368 -3.89 -3.49 13.10
C ASN A 368 -3.00 -3.43 11.85
N GLY A 369 -2.83 -4.57 11.18
CA GLY A 369 -2.05 -4.72 9.96
C GLY A 369 -0.57 -5.02 10.21
N ALA A 370 0.15 -4.10 10.86
CA ALA A 370 1.60 -4.23 11.07
C ALA A 370 2.00 -4.00 12.53
N LEU A 371 2.79 -4.93 13.06
CA LEU A 371 3.36 -4.90 14.40
C LEU A 371 4.85 -4.53 14.31
N PRO A 372 5.25 -3.32 14.73
CA PRO A 372 6.64 -2.94 14.78
C PRO A 372 7.24 -3.34 16.12
N ILE A 373 8.39 -4.00 16.07
CA ILE A 373 9.00 -4.67 17.21
C ILE A 373 10.49 -4.36 17.25
N ASN A 374 11.02 -4.05 18.42
CA ASN A 374 12.45 -4.14 18.69
C ASN A 374 12.76 -5.28 19.65
N PHE A 375 13.79 -6.06 19.31
CA PHE A 375 14.35 -7.06 20.21
C PHE A 375 15.59 -6.51 20.93
N ASN A 376 15.37 -5.95 22.12
CA ASN A 376 16.42 -5.28 22.91
C ASN A 376 17.55 -6.18 23.41
N ASN A 377 17.39 -7.51 23.31
CA ASN A 377 18.39 -8.47 23.75
C ASN A 377 18.39 -9.69 22.84
N SER A 378 19.55 -10.33 22.67
CA SER A 378 19.63 -11.56 21.89
C SER A 378 18.96 -12.71 22.64
N GLY A 379 18.12 -13.49 21.97
CA GLY A 379 17.45 -14.61 22.60
C GLY A 379 16.28 -15.15 21.83
N THR A 380 15.62 -16.15 22.40
CA THR A 380 14.37 -16.70 21.87
C THR A 380 13.18 -15.99 22.49
N VAL A 381 12.25 -15.56 21.65
CA VAL A 381 11.00 -14.90 22.02
C VAL A 381 9.84 -15.55 21.29
N THR A 382 8.67 -15.53 21.93
CA THR A 382 7.41 -15.92 21.30
C THR A 382 6.66 -14.64 20.94
N VAL A 383 6.49 -14.42 19.64
CA VAL A 383 5.64 -13.37 19.08
C VAL A 383 4.25 -13.94 18.92
N ASN A 384 3.26 -13.30 19.52
CA ASN A 384 1.86 -13.72 19.41
C ASN A 384 1.28 -13.18 18.09
N LEU A 385 1.02 -14.09 17.15
CA LEU A 385 0.54 -13.72 15.81
C LEU A 385 -0.98 -13.58 15.72
N GLY A 386 -1.69 -13.73 16.84
CA GLY A 386 -3.13 -13.52 16.94
C GLY A 386 -3.98 -14.74 16.64
N PHE A 387 -5.29 -14.58 16.77
CA PHE A 387 -6.28 -15.64 16.57
C PHE A 387 -6.72 -15.69 15.11
N VAL A 388 -6.65 -16.88 14.51
CA VAL A 388 -7.22 -17.15 13.17
C VAL A 388 -8.49 -17.99 13.35
N PRO A 389 -9.61 -17.58 12.74
CA PRO A 389 -10.90 -18.23 12.95
C PRO A 389 -11.06 -19.51 12.11
N ALA A 390 -12.06 -20.34 12.44
CA ALA A 390 -12.29 -21.64 11.79
C ALA A 390 -12.65 -21.51 10.30
N GLU A 391 -13.22 -20.37 9.93
CA GLU A 391 -13.57 -19.96 8.57
C GLU A 391 -12.33 -19.94 7.65
N ALA A 392 -11.13 -19.81 8.21
CA ALA A 392 -9.88 -19.86 7.46
C ALA A 392 -9.46 -21.30 7.06
N ALA A 393 -10.18 -22.34 7.49
CA ALA A 393 -9.82 -23.73 7.18
C ALA A 393 -9.64 -23.96 5.66
N GLY A 394 -8.53 -24.58 5.27
CA GLY A 394 -8.17 -24.81 3.86
C GLY A 394 -7.59 -23.60 3.12
N MET A 395 -7.59 -22.41 3.72
CA MET A 395 -6.99 -21.19 3.14
C MET A 395 -5.48 -21.14 3.41
N LYS A 396 -4.79 -20.16 2.83
CA LYS A 396 -3.38 -19.90 3.14
C LYS A 396 -3.23 -18.73 4.10
N ILE A 397 -2.36 -18.89 5.07
CA ILE A 397 -1.81 -17.83 5.91
C ILE A 397 -0.52 -17.33 5.29
N HIS A 398 -0.31 -16.03 5.35
CA HIS A 398 0.88 -15.34 4.94
C HIS A 398 1.44 -14.57 6.14
N VAL A 399 2.70 -14.84 6.48
CA VAL A 399 3.43 -14.10 7.51
C VAL A 399 4.57 -13.35 6.85
N ASN A 400 4.48 -12.02 6.83
CA ASN A 400 5.53 -11.15 6.33
C ASN A 400 6.36 -10.60 7.47
N LYS A 401 7.67 -10.63 7.30
CA LYS A 401 8.63 -10.04 8.24
C LYS A 401 9.61 -9.17 7.48
N PHE A 402 9.90 -8.01 8.02
CA PHE A 402 10.87 -7.08 7.49
C PHE A 402 12.11 -7.07 8.38
N ASP A 403 13.29 -7.10 7.77
CA ASP A 403 14.59 -6.87 8.44
C ASP A 403 14.97 -7.80 9.63
N THR A 404 14.62 -9.09 9.58
CA THR A 404 15.04 -10.09 10.59
C THR A 404 16.45 -10.62 10.28
N ASP A 405 17.47 -9.77 10.39
CA ASP A 405 18.82 -10.08 9.90
C ASP A 405 19.94 -9.92 10.94
N VAL A 406 19.68 -9.26 12.07
CA VAL A 406 20.70 -8.99 13.09
C VAL A 406 20.81 -10.19 14.02
N GLY A 407 21.80 -11.06 13.81
CA GLY A 407 22.08 -12.20 14.71
C GLY A 407 20.95 -13.23 14.81
N ALA A 408 19.92 -13.09 13.96
CA ALA A 408 18.77 -13.96 13.88
C ALA A 408 19.19 -15.38 13.46
N LYS A 409 18.51 -16.40 14.00
CA LYS A 409 18.85 -17.81 13.72
C LYS A 409 17.73 -18.57 13.04
N TYR A 410 16.50 -18.40 13.51
CA TYR A 410 15.34 -19.09 12.96
C TYR A 410 14.05 -18.39 13.37
N VAL A 411 13.00 -18.67 12.62
CA VAL A 411 11.61 -18.40 12.96
C VAL A 411 10.82 -19.70 12.75
N GLN A 412 9.95 -20.03 13.69
CA GLN A 412 9.13 -21.23 13.65
C GLN A 412 7.72 -20.92 14.12
N TYR A 413 6.74 -21.24 13.29
CA TYR A 413 5.33 -20.99 13.55
C TYR A 413 4.67 -22.19 14.21
N ALA A 414 3.70 -21.91 15.08
CA ALA A 414 2.85 -22.89 15.72
C ALA A 414 1.43 -22.35 15.87
N CYS A 415 0.47 -23.27 15.96
CA CYS A 415 -0.91 -22.96 16.32
C CYS A 415 -1.32 -23.85 17.49
N ASP A 416 -2.02 -23.31 18.47
CA ASP A 416 -2.41 -24.03 19.69
C ASP A 416 -3.37 -25.20 19.44
N THR A 417 -4.21 -25.13 18.41
CA THR A 417 -5.17 -26.19 18.05
C THR A 417 -4.66 -27.16 16.98
N LEU A 418 -3.57 -26.83 16.31
CA LEU A 418 -2.95 -27.71 15.30
C LEU A 418 -1.68 -28.35 15.87
N GLY A 419 -1.58 -29.68 15.77
CA GLY A 419 -0.33 -30.38 16.11
C GLY A 419 0.74 -30.12 15.04
N GLY A 420 1.89 -29.57 15.44
CA GLY A 420 3.05 -29.42 14.56
C GLY A 420 3.69 -28.04 14.62
N THR A 421 4.66 -27.82 13.73
CA THR A 421 5.33 -26.52 13.56
C THR A 421 5.70 -26.32 12.10
N TRP A 422 5.81 -25.06 11.69
CA TRP A 422 6.22 -24.69 10.34
C TRP A 422 7.46 -23.79 10.42
N SER A 423 8.54 -24.19 9.75
CA SER A 423 9.73 -23.34 9.67
C SER A 423 9.47 -22.17 8.73
N GLY A 424 9.80 -20.96 9.17
CA GLY A 424 9.82 -19.79 8.32
C GLY A 424 11.23 -19.39 7.91
N ALA A 425 11.31 -18.46 6.97
CA ALA A 425 12.56 -17.89 6.50
C ALA A 425 12.81 -16.50 7.10
N LEU A 426 14.07 -16.23 7.42
CA LEU A 426 14.55 -14.89 7.78
C LEU A 426 14.62 -14.00 6.54
N SER A 427 14.32 -12.72 6.69
CA SER A 427 14.61 -11.71 5.68
C SER A 427 16.07 -11.25 5.74
N SER A 428 16.46 -10.45 4.76
CA SER A 428 17.74 -9.76 4.71
C SER A 428 17.56 -8.27 5.04
N ASN A 429 18.69 -7.57 5.24
CA ASN A 429 18.74 -6.14 5.53
C ASN A 429 17.79 -5.30 4.67
N GLY A 430 16.82 -4.64 5.31
CA GLY A 430 15.86 -3.74 4.66
C GLY A 430 14.98 -4.43 3.60
N THR A 431 14.64 -5.70 3.78
CA THR A 431 13.79 -6.45 2.85
C THR A 431 12.66 -7.19 3.55
N TRP A 432 11.54 -7.33 2.84
CA TRP A 432 10.42 -8.18 3.24
C TRP A 432 10.67 -9.65 2.90
N LYS A 433 10.25 -10.54 3.78
CA LYS A 433 10.19 -11.98 3.54
C LYS A 433 8.84 -12.56 3.96
N GLU A 434 8.10 -13.02 2.95
CA GLU A 434 6.86 -13.77 3.14
C GLU A 434 7.11 -15.26 3.36
N ASP A 435 6.45 -15.83 4.36
CA ASP A 435 6.23 -17.27 4.47
C ASP A 435 4.74 -17.57 4.26
N THR A 436 4.45 -18.68 3.58
CA THR A 436 3.08 -19.11 3.31
C THR A 436 2.82 -20.47 3.93
N ILE A 437 1.72 -20.60 4.67
CA ILE A 437 1.30 -21.83 5.35
C ILE A 437 -0.12 -22.16 4.91
N THR A 438 -0.33 -23.35 4.35
CA THR A 438 -1.68 -23.84 4.06
C THR A 438 -2.31 -24.39 5.33
N ILE A 439 -3.48 -23.85 5.70
CA ILE A 439 -4.25 -24.33 6.84
C ILE A 439 -4.91 -25.67 6.48
N PRO A 440 -4.82 -26.70 7.34
CA PRO A 440 -5.55 -27.95 7.14
C PRO A 440 -7.08 -27.73 7.11
N SER A 441 -7.81 -28.57 6.38
CA SER A 441 -9.27 -28.44 6.26
C SER A 441 -10.03 -28.74 7.57
N GLU A 442 -9.40 -29.47 8.49
CA GLU A 442 -9.92 -29.83 9.80
C GLU A 442 -9.73 -28.72 10.85
N TYR A 443 -9.20 -27.56 10.45
CA TYR A 443 -8.91 -26.47 11.37
C TYR A 443 -10.17 -25.93 12.04
N SER A 444 -10.11 -25.77 13.36
CA SER A 444 -11.23 -25.32 14.20
C SER A 444 -11.06 -23.88 14.72
N GLY A 445 -10.11 -23.13 14.17
CA GLY A 445 -9.67 -21.85 14.73
C GLY A 445 -8.65 -22.05 15.86
N GLY A 446 -7.82 -21.04 16.10
CA GLY A 446 -6.75 -21.12 17.10
C GLY A 446 -5.80 -19.91 17.10
N ASN A 447 -5.03 -19.78 18.18
CA ASN A 447 -4.01 -18.76 18.32
C ASN A 447 -2.73 -19.20 17.62
N TRP A 448 -2.21 -18.32 16.78
CA TRP A 448 -0.93 -18.50 16.09
C TRP A 448 0.18 -17.78 16.84
N SER A 449 1.37 -18.36 16.79
CA SER A 449 2.57 -17.78 17.39
C SER A 449 3.80 -18.08 16.53
N ALA A 450 4.80 -17.22 16.65
CA ALA A 450 6.13 -17.44 16.09
C ALA A 450 7.14 -17.52 17.23
N THR A 451 7.87 -18.64 17.31
CA THR A 451 9.11 -18.71 18.07
C THR A 451 10.22 -18.14 17.21
N TYR A 452 10.74 -16.99 17.60
CA TYR A 452 11.79 -16.27 16.90
C TYR A 452 13.06 -16.24 17.74
N TYR A 453 14.21 -16.51 17.13
CA TYR A 453 15.50 -16.19 17.74
C TYR A 453 16.01 -14.89 17.13
N ALA A 454 16.00 -13.83 17.94
CA ALA A 454 16.51 -12.51 17.58
C ALA A 454 17.96 -12.33 18.04
N GLY A 455 18.73 -11.52 17.32
CA GLY A 455 19.95 -10.95 17.88
C GLY A 455 19.66 -9.73 18.76
N LEU A 456 20.74 -9.09 19.21
CA LEU A 456 20.64 -7.86 19.99
C LEU A 456 20.28 -6.70 19.08
N GLN A 457 19.24 -5.93 19.42
CA GLN A 457 18.77 -4.75 18.69
C GLN A 457 18.35 -5.07 17.25
N ASP A 458 17.52 -6.10 17.13
CA ASP A 458 16.97 -6.56 15.86
C ASP A 458 15.56 -5.99 15.71
N THR A 459 15.47 -4.74 15.23
CA THR A 459 14.15 -4.16 14.94
C THR A 459 13.56 -4.79 13.69
N SER A 460 12.27 -5.11 13.71
CA SER A 460 11.56 -5.70 12.58
C SER A 460 10.08 -5.33 12.59
N VAL A 461 9.46 -5.37 11.41
CA VAL A 461 8.01 -5.20 11.25
C VAL A 461 7.40 -6.50 10.77
N TRP A 462 6.34 -6.94 11.46
CA TRP A 462 5.65 -8.19 11.18
C TRP A 462 4.21 -7.92 10.78
N THR A 463 3.71 -8.65 9.80
CA THR A 463 2.29 -8.67 9.42
C THR A 463 1.86 -10.11 9.25
N MET A 464 0.61 -10.42 9.59
CA MET A 464 0.00 -11.70 9.24
C MET A 464 -1.37 -11.45 8.63
N TRP A 465 -1.68 -12.19 7.59
CA TRP A 465 -2.98 -12.18 6.93
C TRP A 465 -3.28 -13.56 6.36
N PHE A 466 -4.53 -13.81 6.00
CA PHE A 466 -4.92 -15.03 5.29
C PHE A 466 -5.78 -14.71 4.08
N GLU A 467 -5.69 -15.57 3.06
CA GLU A 467 -6.53 -15.50 1.86
C GLU A 467 -7.99 -15.65 2.30
N GLY A 468 -8.90 -14.78 1.87
CA GLY A 468 -10.32 -14.89 2.23
C GLY A 468 -10.89 -13.69 2.97
N VAL A 469 -12.21 -13.72 3.14
CA VAL A 469 -12.99 -12.69 3.83
C VAL A 469 -13.62 -13.31 5.07
N VAL A 470 -13.39 -12.71 6.23
CA VAL A 470 -14.10 -13.03 7.46
C VAL A 470 -14.81 -11.78 7.94
N ASP A 471 -16.11 -11.93 8.22
CA ASP A 471 -16.94 -10.82 8.67
C ASP A 471 -16.41 -10.22 9.98
N GLY A 472 -16.37 -8.89 10.07
CA GLY A 472 -15.89 -8.15 11.22
C GLY A 472 -14.37 -8.14 11.44
N MET A 473 -13.57 -8.80 10.59
CA MET A 473 -12.10 -8.72 10.66
C MET A 473 -11.55 -7.65 9.72
N PRO A 474 -10.50 -6.90 10.14
CA PRO A 474 -9.85 -5.94 9.27
C PRO A 474 -9.14 -6.64 8.11
N GLY A 475 -8.94 -5.92 7.02
CA GLY A 475 -8.26 -6.48 5.85
C GLY A 475 -7.71 -5.43 4.92
N PHE A 476 -7.26 -5.86 3.74
CA PHE A 476 -6.81 -5.00 2.66
C PHE A 476 -7.29 -5.54 1.32
N VAL A 477 -7.33 -4.66 0.33
CA VAL A 477 -7.70 -5.01 -1.04
C VAL A 477 -6.51 -4.87 -1.97
N ARG A 478 -6.42 -5.74 -2.97
CA ARG A 478 -5.45 -5.60 -4.07
C ARG A 478 -6.06 -6.04 -5.39
N LEU A 479 -5.56 -5.47 -6.49
CA LEU A 479 -5.95 -5.90 -7.83
C LEU A 479 -5.36 -7.28 -8.12
N VAL A 480 -6.18 -8.15 -8.70
CA VAL A 480 -5.76 -9.42 -9.29
C VAL A 480 -5.38 -9.12 -10.73
N LYS A 481 -4.08 -9.21 -11.04
CA LYS A 481 -3.51 -8.87 -12.35
C LYS A 481 -3.46 -10.05 -13.30
#